data_AF-A0A8S1IX07-F1
#
_entry.id   AF-A0A8S1IX07-F1
#
_cell.length_a   1.000
_cell.length_b   1.000
_cell.length_c   1.000
_cell.angle_alpha   90.00
_cell.angle_beta   90.00
_cell.angle_gamma   90.00
#
_symmetry.space_group_name_H-M   'P 1'
#
loop_
_entity.id
_entity.type
_entity.pdbx_description
1 polymer ?
#
loop_
_entity_poly.entity_id
_entity_poly.type
_entity_poly.pdbx_seq_one_letter_code
_entity_poly.pdbx_strand_id
1 'polypeptide(L)'
;MGVTAMLKNQWPDAPFEIDCLNDLRPYKDEDEVIVMAAVDPLGADDCRRIAAEVLDEKPLILFNPRLSSGEVGVGLNMRRIQNQFLQTFLVTYSIRPLGDIGSVFRRYPGMWQVFVEDKEAPGRYRVAAERPSRPGGEALEYIIKSALNPGAADAEGQGGQPGLLDQISSTVSSIQRFMKSISK
;
A
#
# COMPACT_ATOMS: atom_id res chain seq x y z
N MET A 1 -0.53 0.21 29.37
CA MET A 1 -0.50 -0.74 30.53
C MET A 1 -1.13 -2.10 30.24
N GLY A 2 -2.43 -2.21 29.93
CA GLY A 2 -3.10 -3.53 29.77
C GLY A 2 -2.53 -4.42 28.65
N VAL A 3 -2.36 -3.87 27.45
CA VAL A 3 -1.80 -4.61 26.29
C VAL A 3 -0.33 -4.99 26.52
N THR A 4 0.46 -4.09 27.10
CA THR A 4 1.87 -4.34 27.46
C THR A 4 2.01 -5.53 28.40
N ALA A 5 1.23 -5.57 29.49
CA ALA A 5 1.25 -6.68 30.44
C ALA A 5 0.82 -8.00 29.78
N MET A 6 -0.20 -7.96 28.92
CA MET A 6 -0.63 -9.12 28.14
C MET A 6 0.48 -9.65 27.24
N LEU A 7 1.20 -8.77 26.52
CA LEU A 7 2.29 -9.15 25.63
C LEU A 7 3.48 -9.73 26.41
N LYS A 8 3.86 -9.14 27.55
CA LYS A 8 4.91 -9.68 28.43
C LYS A 8 4.56 -11.09 28.93
N ASN A 9 3.29 -11.38 29.17
CA ASN A 9 2.83 -12.71 29.57
C ASN A 9 2.79 -13.70 28.39
N GLN A 10 2.41 -13.24 27.20
CA GLN A 10 2.36 -14.10 26.01
C GLN A 10 3.76 -14.44 25.46
N TRP A 11 4.74 -13.55 25.64
CA TRP A 11 6.12 -13.72 25.20
C TRP A 11 7.11 -13.58 26.37
N PRO A 12 7.16 -14.58 27.28
CA PRO A 12 8.06 -14.53 28.43
C PRO A 12 9.53 -14.61 28.04
N ASP A 13 9.84 -15.25 26.90
CA ASP A 13 11.20 -15.46 26.39
C ASP A 13 11.59 -14.43 25.31
N ALA A 14 10.89 -13.29 25.22
CA ALA A 14 11.23 -12.25 24.26
C ALA A 14 12.64 -11.71 24.54
N PRO A 15 13.55 -11.66 23.55
CA PRO A 15 14.88 -11.09 23.73
C PRO A 15 14.88 -9.55 23.71
N PHE A 16 13.71 -8.93 23.87
CA PHE A 16 13.49 -7.49 23.80
C PHE A 16 12.47 -7.06 24.85
N GLU A 17 12.54 -5.81 25.26
CA GLU A 17 11.57 -5.21 26.17
C GLU A 17 10.34 -4.71 25.42
N ILE A 18 9.19 -4.75 26.09
CA ILE A 18 7.90 -4.32 25.53
C ILE A 18 7.35 -3.25 26.45
N ASP A 19 7.13 -2.04 25.96
CA ASP A 19 6.54 -0.96 26.77
C ASP A 19 5.36 -0.29 26.09
N CYS A 20 4.71 0.64 26.80
CA CYS A 20 3.52 1.31 26.33
C CYS A 20 3.91 2.67 25.72
N LEU A 21 3.41 2.97 24.52
CA LEU A 21 3.69 4.24 23.85
C LEU A 21 3.36 5.49 24.70
N ASN A 22 2.33 5.37 25.54
CA ASN A 22 1.84 6.46 26.41
C ASN A 22 2.69 6.65 27.68
N ASP A 23 3.71 5.83 27.91
CA ASP A 23 4.63 6.03 29.02
C ASP A 23 5.53 7.24 28.73
N LEU A 24 6.01 7.90 29.79
CA LEU A 24 6.86 9.10 29.66
C LEU A 24 8.11 8.82 28.81
N ARG A 25 8.76 7.67 29.07
CA ARG A 25 9.94 7.20 28.34
C ARG A 25 9.83 5.68 28.13
N PRO A 26 9.27 5.22 27.00
CA PRO A 26 9.02 3.80 26.74
C PRO A 26 10.23 3.09 26.11
N TYR A 27 11.44 3.58 26.41
CA TYR A 27 12.71 3.07 25.92
C TYR A 27 13.81 3.42 26.93
N LYS A 28 14.90 2.68 26.89
CA LYS A 28 16.10 2.88 27.68
C LYS A 28 17.22 3.48 26.83
N ASP A 29 18.20 4.08 27.51
CA ASP A 29 19.34 4.69 26.83
C ASP A 29 20.20 3.62 26.12
N GLU A 30 20.28 2.42 26.71
CA GLU A 30 21.02 1.27 26.19
C GLU A 30 20.36 0.57 24.98
N ASP A 31 19.10 0.89 24.66
CA ASP A 31 18.38 0.24 23.55
C ASP A 31 19.02 0.60 22.20
N GLU A 32 19.41 -0.40 21.42
CA GLU A 32 20.04 -0.18 20.10
C GLU A 32 19.03 0.14 18.99
N VAL A 33 17.79 -0.36 19.11
CA VAL A 33 16.74 -0.22 18.10
C VAL A 33 15.39 -0.06 18.78
N ILE A 34 14.58 0.88 18.30
CA ILE A 34 13.20 1.04 18.75
C ILE A 34 12.24 0.59 17.66
N VAL A 35 11.29 -0.29 18.00
CA VAL A 35 10.24 -0.74 17.09
C VAL A 35 8.88 -0.28 17.61
N MET A 36 8.25 0.63 16.88
CA MET A 36 6.88 1.07 17.14
C MET A 36 5.92 0.25 16.27
N ALA A 37 5.21 -0.68 16.90
CA ALA A 37 4.33 -1.62 16.21
C ALA A 37 2.86 -1.16 16.25
N ALA A 38 2.19 -1.27 15.10
CA ALA A 38 0.74 -1.09 14.95
C ALA A 38 0.17 0.23 15.51
N VAL A 39 0.96 1.30 15.48
CA VAL A 39 0.58 2.62 16.00
C VAL A 39 -0.73 3.09 15.38
N ASP A 40 -1.69 3.47 16.21
CA ASP A 40 -3.00 3.95 15.79
C ASP A 40 -3.02 5.50 15.69
N PRO A 41 -4.10 6.11 15.19
CA PRO A 41 -4.17 7.57 15.08
C PRO A 41 -4.14 8.28 16.43
N LEU A 42 -4.52 7.62 17.53
CA LEU A 42 -4.53 8.19 18.87
C LEU A 42 -3.12 8.31 19.43
N GLY A 43 -2.28 7.29 19.20
CA GLY A 43 -0.85 7.29 19.56
C GLY A 43 0.05 8.02 18.56
N ALA A 44 -0.51 8.66 17.53
CA ALA A 44 0.30 9.34 16.50
C ALA A 44 1.19 10.46 17.08
N ASP A 45 0.70 11.17 18.09
CA ASP A 45 1.43 12.30 18.69
C ASP A 45 2.56 11.80 19.60
N ASP A 46 2.32 10.77 20.40
CA ASP A 46 3.36 10.12 21.21
C ASP A 46 4.44 9.48 20.34
N CYS A 47 4.02 8.81 19.27
CA CYS A 47 4.91 8.25 18.25
C CYS A 47 5.81 9.32 17.61
N ARG A 48 5.24 10.50 17.28
CA ARG A 48 6.00 11.65 16.75
C ARG A 48 6.99 12.21 17.78
N ARG A 49 6.57 12.33 19.03
CA ARG A 49 7.43 12.79 20.13
C ARG A 49 8.63 11.87 20.31
N ILE A 50 8.40 10.57 20.46
CA ILE A 50 9.47 9.57 20.64
C ILE A 50 10.41 9.56 19.42
N ALA A 51 9.85 9.59 18.21
CA ALA A 51 10.66 9.66 16.99
C ALA A 51 11.57 10.90 16.94
N ALA A 52 11.09 12.05 17.41
CA ALA A 52 11.89 13.27 17.48
C ALA A 52 12.97 13.22 18.58
N GLU A 53 12.69 12.55 19.70
CA GLU A 53 13.68 12.37 20.78
C GLU A 53 14.87 11.50 20.34
N VAL A 54 14.64 10.52 19.47
CA VAL A 54 15.65 9.49 19.13
C VAL A 54 16.25 9.61 17.73
N LEU A 55 15.83 10.59 16.93
CA LEU A 55 16.10 10.70 15.49
C LEU A 55 17.58 10.57 15.11
N ASP A 56 18.48 11.07 15.96
CA ASP A 56 19.92 11.11 15.73
C ASP A 56 20.71 10.10 16.59
N GLU A 57 20.05 9.41 17.52
CA GLU A 57 20.71 8.53 18.49
C GLU A 57 20.59 7.06 18.12
N LYS A 58 19.40 6.62 17.68
CA LYS A 58 19.12 5.22 17.43
C LYS A 58 18.09 5.02 16.32
N PRO A 59 18.24 3.96 15.49
CA PRO A 59 17.28 3.65 14.45
C PRO A 59 15.90 3.34 15.03
N LEU A 60 14.89 3.93 14.40
CA LEU A 60 13.50 3.76 14.78
C LEU A 60 12.69 3.16 13.62
N ILE A 61 12.02 2.05 13.89
CA ILE A 61 11.26 1.28 12.91
C ILE A 61 9.76 1.43 13.20
N LEU A 62 9.01 1.96 12.23
CA LEU A 62 7.56 1.89 12.24
C LEU A 62 7.10 0.58 11.60
N PHE A 63 6.60 -0.34 12.41
CA PHE A 63 6.08 -1.62 11.94
C PHE A 63 4.57 -1.58 11.80
N ASN A 64 4.08 -1.71 10.57
CA ASN A 64 2.65 -1.71 10.23
C ASN A 64 1.84 -0.56 10.87
N PRO A 65 2.26 0.71 10.72
CA PRO A 65 1.57 1.84 11.32
C PRO A 65 0.17 2.02 10.71
N ARG A 66 -0.83 2.21 11.57
CA ARG A 66 -2.25 2.43 11.22
C ARG A 66 -2.66 3.87 11.55
N LEU A 67 -1.88 4.84 11.09
CA LEU A 67 -2.10 6.26 11.40
C LEU A 67 -3.31 6.89 10.69
N SER A 68 -4.12 6.08 10.00
CA SER A 68 -5.35 6.53 9.36
C SER A 68 -6.59 5.80 9.85
N SER A 69 -7.57 6.54 10.41
CA SER A 69 -8.92 6.04 10.68
C SER A 69 -9.92 6.66 9.70
N GLY A 70 -10.81 5.83 9.14
CA GLY A 70 -11.88 6.27 8.23
C GLY A 70 -13.05 6.99 8.92
N GLU A 71 -13.12 6.96 10.26
CA GLU A 71 -14.28 7.46 11.02
C GLU A 71 -14.15 8.90 11.55
N VAL A 72 -12.97 9.53 11.47
CA VAL A 72 -12.76 10.88 12.03
C VAL A 72 -12.22 11.84 10.96
N GLY A 73 -13.08 12.76 10.49
CA GLY A 73 -12.73 14.03 9.82
C GLY A 73 -11.39 14.08 9.08
N VAL A 74 -11.29 13.30 8.00
CA VAL A 74 -10.05 12.67 7.47
C VAL A 74 -9.14 13.61 6.65
N GLY A 75 -9.36 14.92 6.65
CA GLY A 75 -8.67 15.82 5.72
C GLY A 75 -7.31 16.32 6.21
N LEU A 76 -7.34 17.24 7.17
CA LEU A 76 -6.19 18.10 7.48
C LEU A 76 -5.14 17.40 8.35
N ASN A 77 -5.57 16.75 9.45
CA ASN A 77 -4.65 16.06 10.36
C ASN A 77 -4.00 14.85 9.69
N MET A 78 -4.73 14.12 8.84
CA MET A 78 -4.18 13.01 8.07
C MET A 78 -3.07 13.45 7.12
N ARG A 79 -3.32 14.52 6.36
CA ARG A 79 -2.33 15.09 5.45
C ARG A 79 -1.11 15.58 6.22
N ARG A 80 -1.32 16.16 7.40
CA ARG A 80 -0.22 16.59 8.27
C ARG A 80 0.64 15.42 8.73
N ILE A 81 0.04 14.34 9.24
CA ILE A 81 0.76 13.14 9.67
C ILE A 81 1.48 12.48 8.49
N GLN A 82 0.81 12.34 7.34
CA GLN A 82 1.42 11.76 6.15
C GLN A 82 2.59 12.60 5.62
N ASN A 83 2.37 13.91 5.43
CA ASN A 83 3.35 14.80 4.79
C ASN A 83 4.48 15.20 5.74
N GLN A 84 4.26 15.29 7.05
CA GLN A 84 5.27 15.78 7.99
C GLN A 84 5.96 14.67 8.78
N PHE A 85 5.33 13.52 8.95
CA PHE A 85 5.88 12.43 9.75
C PHE A 85 6.23 11.21 8.89
N LEU A 86 5.27 10.61 8.19
CA LEU A 86 5.57 9.38 7.44
C LEU A 86 6.54 9.59 6.27
N GLN A 87 6.60 10.80 5.70
CA GLN A 87 7.57 11.13 4.64
C GLN A 87 9.03 11.18 5.12
N THR A 88 9.29 11.29 6.43
CA THR A 88 10.66 11.26 6.95
C THR A 88 11.24 9.84 7.01
N PHE A 89 10.38 8.83 6.91
CA PHE A 89 10.79 7.43 6.97
C PHE A 89 11.18 6.88 5.60
N LEU A 90 12.27 6.13 5.58
CA LEU A 90 12.60 5.25 4.46
C LEU A 90 11.71 4.01 4.51
N VAL A 91 10.92 3.77 3.46
CA VAL A 91 10.12 2.55 3.34
C VAL A 91 11.03 1.37 2.97
N THR A 92 11.32 0.52 3.96
CA THR A 92 12.21 -0.65 3.81
C THR A 92 11.47 -1.86 3.23
N TYR A 93 10.23 -2.09 3.66
CA TYR A 93 9.39 -3.18 3.19
C TYR A 93 7.94 -2.72 3.07
N SER A 94 7.29 -3.04 1.95
CA SER A 94 5.86 -2.81 1.77
C SER A 94 5.28 -3.83 0.82
N ILE A 95 4.12 -4.38 1.18
CA ILE A 95 3.29 -5.16 0.28
C ILE A 95 1.87 -4.62 0.35
N ARG A 96 1.32 -4.25 -0.80
CA ARG A 96 -0.04 -3.75 -0.92
C ARG A 96 -0.76 -4.52 -2.03
N PRO A 97 -1.71 -5.40 -1.70
CA PRO A 97 -2.55 -6.03 -2.72
C PRO A 97 -3.46 -4.98 -3.38
N LEU A 98 -3.76 -5.18 -4.66
CA LEU A 98 -4.65 -4.36 -5.47
C LEU A 98 -5.86 -5.19 -5.89
N GLY A 99 -6.57 -5.74 -4.89
CA GLY A 99 -7.60 -6.75 -5.12
C GLY A 99 -7.01 -7.99 -5.82
N ASP A 100 -7.74 -8.51 -6.80
CA ASP A 100 -7.32 -9.71 -7.55
C ASP A 100 -6.40 -9.39 -8.74
N ILE A 101 -6.15 -8.10 -9.03
CA ILE A 101 -5.43 -7.69 -10.24
C ILE A 101 -3.90 -7.83 -10.08
N GLY A 102 -3.38 -7.64 -8.87
CA GLY A 102 -1.95 -7.48 -8.68
C GLY A 102 -1.54 -6.99 -7.29
N SER A 103 -0.29 -6.58 -7.16
CA SER A 103 0.24 -5.98 -5.93
C SER A 103 1.33 -4.95 -6.19
N VAL A 104 1.46 -3.99 -5.28
CA VAL A 104 2.63 -3.11 -5.20
C VAL A 104 3.54 -3.63 -4.11
N PHE A 105 4.79 -3.85 -4.46
CA PHE A 105 5.79 -4.44 -3.59
C PHE A 105 7.04 -3.56 -3.50
N ARG A 106 7.66 -3.54 -2.33
CA ARG A 106 8.94 -2.91 -2.06
C ARG A 106 9.73 -3.76 -1.09
N ARG A 107 11.00 -4.02 -1.44
CA ARG A 107 12.02 -4.55 -0.53
C ARG A 107 13.32 -3.79 -0.76
N TYR A 108 13.77 -3.04 0.24
CA TYR A 108 15.05 -2.34 0.20
C TYR A 108 16.22 -3.34 0.07
N PRO A 109 17.28 -3.05 -0.71
CA PRO A 109 17.51 -1.81 -1.49
C PRO A 109 16.83 -1.77 -2.87
N GLY A 110 16.11 -2.84 -3.27
CA GLY A 110 15.46 -2.95 -4.58
C GLY A 110 14.35 -1.92 -4.83
N MET A 111 13.96 -1.76 -6.10
CA MET A 111 12.99 -0.75 -6.55
C MET A 111 11.55 -1.06 -6.10
N TRP A 112 10.65 -0.09 -6.26
CA TRP A 112 9.21 -0.36 -6.19
C TRP A 112 8.81 -1.18 -7.40
N GLN A 113 8.17 -2.32 -7.16
CA GLN A 113 7.72 -3.24 -8.20
C GLN A 113 6.19 -3.28 -8.21
N VAL A 114 5.61 -3.24 -9.40
CA VAL A 114 4.18 -3.49 -9.61
C VAL A 114 4.06 -4.86 -10.25
N PHE A 115 3.33 -5.75 -9.58
CA PHE A 115 3.00 -7.08 -10.08
C PHE A 115 1.56 -7.10 -10.57
N VAL A 116 1.31 -7.79 -11.68
CA VAL A 116 -0.02 -8.09 -12.20
C VAL A 116 -0.21 -9.59 -12.29
N GLU A 117 -1.45 -10.05 -12.12
CA GLU A 117 -1.78 -11.46 -12.27
C GLU A 117 -1.50 -11.92 -13.70
N ASP A 118 -0.79 -13.03 -13.82
CA ASP A 118 -0.53 -13.73 -15.07
C ASP A 118 -0.74 -15.22 -14.83
N LYS A 119 -1.85 -15.75 -15.34
CA LYS A 119 -2.27 -17.13 -15.12
C LYS A 119 -1.30 -18.15 -15.73
N GLU A 120 -0.51 -17.73 -16.71
CA GLU A 120 0.43 -18.59 -17.42
C GLU A 120 1.81 -18.59 -16.73
N ALA A 121 2.12 -17.57 -15.93
CA ALA A 121 3.38 -17.45 -15.23
C ALA A 121 3.45 -18.38 -13.99
N PRO A 122 4.61 -18.99 -13.71
CA PRO A 122 4.82 -19.70 -12.45
C PRO A 122 4.67 -18.73 -11.27
N GLY A 123 3.76 -19.05 -10.35
CA GLY A 123 3.43 -18.18 -9.22
C GLY A 123 2.31 -17.17 -9.47
N ARG A 124 1.68 -17.19 -10.66
CA ARG A 124 0.51 -16.36 -11.03
C ARG A 124 0.74 -14.85 -11.11
N TYR A 125 1.98 -14.37 -11.04
CA TYR A 125 2.28 -12.95 -11.11
C TYR A 125 3.49 -12.68 -12.00
N ARG A 126 3.45 -11.57 -12.73
CA ARG A 126 4.60 -11.02 -13.45
C ARG A 126 4.85 -9.57 -13.08
N VAL A 127 6.10 -9.13 -13.21
CA VAL A 127 6.48 -7.73 -12.99
C VAL A 127 5.97 -6.89 -14.17
N ALA A 128 5.09 -5.94 -13.89
CA ALA A 128 4.57 -4.97 -14.85
C ALA A 128 5.47 -3.73 -14.98
N ALA A 129 6.03 -3.25 -13.88
CA ALA A 129 6.92 -2.10 -13.87
C ALA A 129 7.82 -2.05 -12.64
N GLU A 130 8.98 -1.41 -12.81
CA GLU A 130 9.84 -0.99 -11.71
C GLU A 130 9.97 0.53 -11.68
N ARG A 131 9.95 1.10 -10.47
CA ARG A 131 10.03 2.56 -10.23
C ARG A 131 10.91 2.89 -9.02
N PRO A 132 11.62 4.02 -9.04
CA PRO A 132 12.43 4.46 -7.90
C PRO A 132 11.58 4.88 -6.71
N SER A 133 10.41 5.48 -6.96
CA SER A 133 9.42 5.90 -5.96
C SER A 133 8.11 5.11 -6.09
N ARG A 134 7.31 5.12 -5.02
CA ARG A 134 6.00 4.46 -5.01
C ARG A 134 5.09 5.08 -6.08
N PRO A 135 4.54 4.29 -7.02
CA PRO A 135 3.58 4.79 -8.00
C PRO A 135 2.33 5.36 -7.30
N GLY A 136 1.95 6.59 -7.66
CA GLY A 136 0.68 7.21 -7.26
C GLY A 136 -0.52 6.55 -7.94
N GLY A 137 -1.74 6.94 -7.55
CA GLY A 137 -2.98 6.30 -8.05
C GLY A 137 -3.10 6.26 -9.57
N GLU A 138 -2.95 7.41 -10.23
CA GLU A 138 -3.03 7.53 -11.70
C GLU A 138 -1.90 6.78 -12.41
N ALA A 139 -0.65 6.95 -11.97
CA ALA A 139 0.50 6.25 -12.53
C ALA A 139 0.37 4.72 -12.38
N LEU A 140 -0.16 4.26 -11.24
CA LEU A 140 -0.41 2.86 -10.97
C LEU A 140 -1.50 2.31 -11.90
N GLU A 141 -2.58 3.05 -12.10
CA GLU A 141 -3.66 2.68 -13.01
C GLU A 141 -3.15 2.55 -14.45
N TYR A 142 -2.34 3.50 -14.90
CA TYR A 142 -1.71 3.46 -16.22
C TYR A 142 -0.80 2.24 -16.40
N ILE A 143 0.05 1.93 -15.41
CA ILE A 143 0.93 0.74 -15.42
C ILE A 143 0.09 -0.53 -15.55
N ILE A 144 -0.98 -0.65 -14.77
CA ILE A 144 -1.85 -1.84 -14.77
C ILE A 144 -2.59 -1.97 -16.11
N LYS A 145 -3.19 -0.88 -16.62
CA LYS A 145 -3.89 -0.88 -17.91
C LYS A 145 -2.95 -1.28 -19.05
N SER A 146 -1.74 -0.72 -19.08
CA SER A 146 -0.73 -1.03 -20.10
C SER A 146 -0.27 -2.48 -20.01
N ALA A 147 -0.13 -3.01 -18.79
CA ALA A 147 0.26 -4.40 -18.61
C ALA A 147 -0.85 -5.37 -19.04
N LEU A 148 -2.12 -5.09 -18.72
CA LEU A 148 -3.25 -5.96 -19.07
C LEU A 148 -3.66 -5.87 -20.56
N ASN A 149 -3.49 -4.70 -21.18
CA ASN A 149 -3.85 -4.43 -22.58
C ASN A 149 -2.67 -3.80 -23.35
N PRO A 150 -1.61 -4.57 -23.67
CA PRO A 150 -0.41 -4.04 -24.30
C PRO A 150 -0.62 -3.41 -25.68
N GLY A 151 -1.76 -3.65 -26.34
CA GLY A 151 -2.10 -3.09 -27.66
C GLY A 151 -2.95 -1.80 -27.64
N ALA A 152 -3.32 -1.28 -26.47
CA ALA A 152 -4.13 -0.05 -26.36
C ALA A 152 -3.29 1.23 -26.18
N ALA A 153 -2.01 1.09 -25.82
CA ALA A 153 -1.12 2.23 -25.55
C ALA A 153 -0.69 2.99 -26.83
N ASP A 154 -0.80 2.36 -28.00
CA ASP A 154 -0.41 2.95 -29.29
C ASP A 154 -1.58 3.67 -30.00
N ALA A 155 -2.77 3.70 -29.41
CA ALA A 155 -4.00 4.20 -30.06
C ALA A 155 -4.31 5.69 -29.81
N GLU A 156 -3.47 6.43 -29.07
CA GLU A 156 -3.66 7.88 -28.85
C GLU A 156 -2.90 8.77 -29.85
N GLY A 157 -2.29 8.18 -30.89
CA GLY A 157 -1.33 8.87 -31.76
C GLY A 157 -1.47 8.63 -33.27
N GLN A 158 -2.68 8.44 -33.82
CA GLN A 158 -2.93 8.67 -35.25
C GLN A 158 -4.44 8.61 -35.57
N GLY A 159 -4.93 9.65 -36.21
CA GLY A 159 -6.33 9.76 -36.62
C GLY A 159 -6.69 8.76 -37.73
N GLY A 160 -7.95 8.32 -37.68
CA GLY A 160 -8.67 7.80 -38.83
C GLY A 160 -8.87 6.28 -38.86
N GLN A 161 -10.14 5.90 -38.68
CA GLN A 161 -10.83 4.74 -39.27
C GLN A 161 -10.96 3.41 -38.49
N PRO A 162 -12.03 2.63 -38.77
CA PRO A 162 -13.03 2.27 -37.77
C PRO A 162 -12.88 0.81 -37.31
N GLY A 163 -12.38 0.59 -36.09
CA GLY A 163 -12.34 -0.74 -35.47
C GLY A 163 -13.35 -0.96 -34.34
N LEU A 164 -13.82 0.14 -33.71
CA LEU A 164 -14.66 0.07 -32.50
C LEU A 164 -16.17 0.08 -32.80
N LEU A 165 -16.63 0.81 -33.82
CA LEU A 165 -18.06 0.86 -34.15
C LEU A 165 -18.58 -0.47 -34.75
N ASP A 166 -17.75 -1.20 -35.50
CA ASP A 166 -18.11 -2.52 -36.05
C ASP A 166 -18.15 -3.62 -34.97
N GLN A 167 -17.29 -3.54 -33.96
CA GLN A 167 -17.35 -4.48 -32.83
C GLN A 167 -18.55 -4.20 -31.92
N ILE A 168 -18.94 -2.92 -31.75
CA ILE A 168 -20.14 -2.55 -30.99
C ILE A 168 -21.42 -2.94 -31.75
N SER A 169 -21.45 -2.85 -33.09
CA SER A 169 -22.61 -3.28 -33.88
C SER A 169 -22.82 -4.82 -33.82
N SER A 170 -21.72 -5.58 -33.79
CA SER A 170 -21.76 -7.05 -33.66
C SER A 170 -22.20 -7.54 -32.26
N THR A 171 -21.91 -6.78 -31.21
CA THR A 171 -22.29 -7.14 -29.84
C THR A 171 -23.73 -6.74 -29.52
N VAL A 172 -24.24 -5.61 -30.02
CA VAL A 172 -25.64 -5.20 -29.83
C VAL A 172 -26.63 -6.12 -30.56
N SER A 173 -26.26 -6.66 -31.72
CA SER A 173 -27.09 -7.61 -32.46
C SER A 173 -27.23 -8.98 -31.77
N SER A 174 -26.24 -9.41 -30.97
CA SER A 174 -26.34 -10.62 -30.14
C SER A 174 -27.31 -10.46 -28.95
N ILE A 175 -27.39 -9.26 -28.37
CA ILE A 175 -28.30 -8.95 -27.25
C ILE A 175 -29.76 -8.90 -27.71
N GLN A 176 -30.04 -8.34 -28.90
CA GLN A 176 -31.40 -8.30 -29.43
C GLN A 176 -31.97 -9.69 -29.79
N ARG A 177 -31.13 -10.64 -30.20
CA ARG A 177 -31.56 -12.04 -30.42
C ARG A 177 -31.83 -12.77 -29.11
N PHE A 178 -31.03 -12.50 -28.08
CA PHE A 178 -31.22 -13.06 -26.73
C PHE A 178 -32.49 -12.54 -26.06
N MET A 179 -32.81 -11.25 -26.20
CA MET A 179 -34.08 -10.71 -25.66
C MET A 179 -35.31 -11.27 -26.39
N LYS A 180 -35.23 -11.52 -27.70
CA LYS A 180 -36.33 -12.17 -28.45
C LYS A 180 -36.54 -13.64 -28.07
N SER A 181 -35.51 -14.35 -27.58
CA SER A 181 -35.66 -15.75 -27.15
C SER A 181 -36.20 -15.92 -25.74
N ILE A 182 -36.24 -14.84 -24.94
CA ILE A 182 -36.79 -14.84 -23.56
C ILE A 182 -38.26 -14.41 -23.56
N SER A 183 -38.75 -13.79 -24.63
CA SER A 183 -40.12 -13.25 -24.73
C SER A 183 -41.15 -14.23 -25.31
N LYS A 184 -40.98 -15.55 -25.16
CA LYS A 184 -42.01 -16.54 -25.54
C LYS A 184 -42.17 -17.64 -24.51
#